data_AF-A0A836HKS9-F1
#
_entry.id   AF-A0A836HKS9-F1
#
_cell.length_a   1.000
_cell.length_b   1.000
_cell.length_c   1.000
_cell.angle_alpha   90.00
_cell.angle_beta   90.00
_cell.angle_gamma   90.00
#
_symmetry.space_group_name_H-M   'P 1'
#
loop_
_entity.id
_entity.type
_entity.pdbx_description
1 polymer ?
#
loop_
_entity_poly.entity_id
_entity_poly.type
_entity_poly.pdbx_seq_one_letter_code
_entity_poly.pdbx_strand_id
1 'polypeptide(L)'
;MWQRIRLLKTLSSQKGAAAPAAGAASSCPSPGAAPQSPVPSSSADNERSFLRHLIPMRVYSSGPPSIYLRHAFLHQNRLIHRFLGALEAVPLPSLPRMLLAEGFQRMLEGDAPQRELRALFEDAEAECRKMLLHLDRSEGGHRWCRDPHDQEASHGVAHDPLRRLLAYELRAACSHYARLMAVSSSPYAPAAVVVRTIIASDVRTDDFLVKMVLEFEKHPRNVETGERVGEAVPLVVEELMKELLLLERDAFGCFRFDPRGDNHHLVHCLKLADMTKTLTSYSIMLDPLMKRYGNYCVECEEVYKGRWNQYKVHCGPEDHRIDPALPLFETVIAKDPITGGALNMIVHYDEPICLRHKHSSREEKGNFGHTEVFELAIEAKNRTLWERYFLDR
;
A
#
# COMPACT_ATOMS: atom_id res chain seq x y z
N MET A 1 33.38 0.10 -6.59
CA MET A 1 32.44 1.24 -6.65
C MET A 1 33.10 2.62 -6.73
N TRP A 2 34.34 2.83 -6.27
CA TRP A 2 35.04 4.14 -6.37
C TRP A 2 35.66 4.48 -7.75
N GLN A 3 35.75 3.53 -8.70
CA GLN A 3 36.35 3.78 -10.02
C GLN A 3 35.37 4.26 -11.11
N ARG A 4 34.05 4.03 -10.98
CA ARG A 4 33.06 4.50 -11.96
C ARG A 4 32.68 5.98 -11.79
N ILE A 5 32.86 6.56 -10.60
CA ILE A 5 32.59 7.98 -10.32
C ILE A 5 33.68 8.91 -10.89
N ARG A 6 34.92 8.42 -11.11
CA ARG A 6 35.98 9.22 -11.77
C ARG A 6 35.76 9.38 -13.27
N LEU A 7 35.20 8.38 -13.96
CA LEU A 7 34.96 8.42 -15.41
C LEU A 7 33.81 9.37 -15.80
N LEU A 8 32.83 9.58 -14.92
CA LEU A 8 31.73 10.52 -15.16
C LEU A 8 32.13 11.99 -14.96
N LYS A 9 33.19 12.28 -14.19
CA LYS A 9 33.72 13.64 -14.02
C LYS A 9 34.62 14.11 -15.18
N THR A 10 35.18 13.20 -15.97
CA THR A 10 35.96 13.55 -17.17
C THR A 10 35.09 13.84 -18.38
N LEU A 11 33.86 13.30 -18.42
CA LEU A 11 32.91 13.51 -19.52
C LEU A 11 32.11 14.82 -19.40
N SER A 12 31.99 15.39 -18.21
CA SER A 12 31.32 16.68 -17.99
C SER A 12 32.18 17.92 -18.28
N SER A 13 33.48 17.74 -18.57
CA SER A 13 34.41 18.83 -18.91
C SER A 13 34.43 19.17 -20.41
N GLN A 14 33.79 18.37 -21.26
CA GLN A 14 33.77 18.57 -22.73
C GLN A 14 32.41 19.03 -23.24
N LYS A 15 31.91 20.14 -22.69
CA LYS A 15 30.85 20.93 -23.33
C LYS A 15 31.48 22.20 -23.89
N GLY A 16 31.75 22.21 -25.20
CA GLY A 16 32.28 23.41 -25.85
C GLY A 16 32.50 23.27 -27.35
N ALA A 17 31.42 23.25 -28.15
CA ALA A 17 31.40 23.79 -29.52
C ALA A 17 29.98 23.79 -30.13
N ALA A 18 29.47 25.00 -30.39
CA ALA A 18 28.60 25.47 -31.49
C ALA A 18 27.19 24.88 -31.78
N ALA A 19 26.22 25.80 -31.93
CA ALA A 19 24.87 25.70 -32.51
C ALA A 19 24.90 26.01 -34.04
N PRO A 20 23.79 26.30 -34.81
CA PRO A 20 22.31 26.22 -34.60
C PRO A 20 21.47 25.75 -35.85
N ALA A 21 20.12 25.74 -35.73
CA ALA A 21 19.09 26.32 -36.66
C ALA A 21 17.92 25.45 -37.24
N ALA A 22 16.75 26.14 -37.37
CA ALA A 22 15.49 25.90 -38.14
C ALA A 22 14.51 24.79 -37.66
N GLY A 23 13.18 24.94 -37.53
CA GLY A 23 12.22 25.98 -37.90
C GLY A 23 11.26 25.52 -39.02
N ALA A 24 10.01 25.11 -38.72
CA ALA A 24 8.81 25.26 -39.58
C ALA A 24 7.56 24.60 -38.96
N ALA A 25 6.45 25.33 -39.00
CA ALA A 25 5.09 24.94 -38.62
C ALA A 25 4.27 24.49 -39.85
N SER A 26 3.23 23.67 -39.65
CA SER A 26 2.07 23.61 -40.57
C SER A 26 0.85 22.94 -39.92
N SER A 27 -0.26 23.67 -39.92
CA SER A 27 -1.65 23.34 -39.58
C SER A 27 -2.35 22.55 -40.72
N CYS A 28 -3.42 21.76 -40.53
CA CYS A 28 -4.86 22.16 -40.53
C CYS A 28 -5.79 20.89 -40.54
N PRO A 29 -7.14 21.00 -40.41
CA PRO A 29 -7.96 20.11 -39.55
C PRO A 29 -9.20 19.39 -40.17
N SER A 30 -9.91 18.61 -39.31
CA SER A 30 -11.38 18.22 -39.27
C SER A 30 -11.77 16.79 -39.74
N PRO A 31 -12.99 16.27 -39.47
CA PRO A 31 -13.75 16.14 -38.20
C PRO A 31 -14.44 14.75 -38.00
N GLY A 32 -14.80 14.42 -36.73
CA GLY A 32 -16.00 13.65 -36.35
C GLY A 32 -15.95 12.10 -36.30
N ALA A 33 -15.98 11.52 -35.09
CA ALA A 33 -16.92 10.44 -34.67
C ALA A 33 -16.61 9.88 -33.26
N ALA A 34 -17.70 9.68 -32.51
CA ALA A 34 -17.93 8.78 -31.37
C ALA A 34 -17.41 9.17 -29.95
N PRO A 35 -18.26 9.00 -28.91
CA PRO A 35 -17.98 9.41 -27.54
C PRO A 35 -16.89 8.53 -26.93
N GLN A 36 -15.84 9.18 -26.44
CA GLN A 36 -14.79 8.52 -25.68
C GLN A 36 -15.38 8.01 -24.37
N SER A 37 -15.23 6.70 -24.16
CA SER A 37 -15.32 6.06 -22.85
C SER A 37 -14.46 6.83 -21.84
N PRO A 38 -14.86 6.89 -20.55
CA PRO A 38 -14.10 7.64 -19.57
C PRO A 38 -12.71 7.02 -19.46
N VAL A 39 -11.73 7.77 -19.94
CA VAL A 39 -10.32 7.60 -19.65
C VAL A 39 -10.18 7.46 -18.13
N PRO A 40 -9.43 6.48 -17.59
CA PRO A 40 -9.08 6.49 -16.17
C PRO A 40 -8.15 7.69 -15.96
N SER A 41 -8.75 8.80 -15.55
CA SER A 41 -8.09 10.07 -15.28
C SER A 41 -7.24 9.95 -14.01
N SER A 42 -5.92 10.14 -14.17
CA SER A 42 -5.09 10.96 -13.27
C SER A 42 -5.12 10.65 -11.76
N SER A 43 -5.04 9.38 -11.34
CA SER A 43 -4.80 9.03 -9.94
C SER A 43 -3.32 8.88 -9.57
N ALA A 44 -2.40 9.02 -10.54
CA ALA A 44 -0.96 8.92 -10.35
C ALA A 44 -0.31 10.11 -9.62
N ASP A 45 -1.09 11.09 -9.16
CA ASP A 45 -0.57 12.24 -8.42
C ASP A 45 -0.26 11.83 -6.96
N ASN A 46 0.98 11.37 -6.80
CA ASN A 46 1.75 11.17 -5.57
C ASN A 46 1.16 10.16 -4.56
N GLU A 47 1.02 8.91 -4.96
CA GLU A 47 0.97 7.81 -3.99
C GLU A 47 2.36 7.65 -3.34
N ARG A 48 2.40 7.54 -2.01
CA ARG A 48 3.67 7.37 -1.27
C ARG A 48 3.88 5.92 -0.82
N SER A 49 2.84 5.08 -0.84
CA SER A 49 2.90 3.65 -0.55
C SER A 49 4.07 2.97 -1.25
N PHE A 50 4.99 2.48 -0.44
CA PHE A 50 6.10 1.65 -0.84
C PHE A 50 5.62 0.21 -1.11
N LEU A 51 4.63 -0.28 -0.34
CA LEU A 51 4.15 -1.66 -0.52
C LEU A 51 3.59 -1.94 -1.92
N ARG A 52 2.98 -0.94 -2.58
CA ARG A 52 2.51 -1.07 -3.96
C ARG A 52 3.59 -1.49 -4.95
N HIS A 53 4.83 -1.10 -4.67
CA HIS A 53 5.98 -1.38 -5.53
C HIS A 53 6.65 -2.72 -5.21
N LEU A 54 6.20 -3.41 -4.15
CA LEU A 54 6.61 -4.78 -3.93
C LEU A 54 6.09 -5.64 -5.06
N ILE A 55 6.93 -6.56 -5.52
CA ILE A 55 6.50 -7.51 -6.52
C ILE A 55 5.63 -8.56 -5.83
N PRO A 56 4.32 -8.63 -6.13
CA PRO A 56 3.52 -9.77 -5.74
C PRO A 56 4.05 -10.93 -6.55
N MET A 57 4.90 -11.74 -5.93
CA MET A 57 5.50 -12.89 -6.58
C MET A 57 4.79 -14.09 -5.99
N ARG A 58 3.78 -14.61 -6.67
CA ARG A 58 3.45 -16.02 -6.47
C ARG A 58 4.02 -16.79 -7.63
N VAL A 59 5.08 -17.51 -7.31
CA VAL A 59 5.72 -18.43 -8.22
C VAL A 59 5.24 -19.82 -7.85
N TYR A 60 4.41 -20.41 -8.70
CA TYR A 60 3.92 -21.78 -8.54
C TYR A 60 4.92 -22.75 -9.16
N SER A 61 6.05 -23.00 -8.49
CA SER A 61 7.06 -23.97 -8.94
C SER A 61 7.96 -24.50 -7.81
N SER A 62 8.63 -25.62 -8.06
CA SER A 62 9.62 -26.21 -7.16
C SER A 62 11.02 -25.62 -7.39
N GLY A 63 11.57 -24.87 -6.43
CA GLY A 63 12.95 -24.39 -6.48
C GLY A 63 13.19 -23.11 -5.66
N PRO A 64 14.44 -22.62 -5.58
CA PRO A 64 14.82 -21.50 -4.73
C PRO A 64 14.23 -20.15 -5.24
N PRO A 65 13.50 -19.40 -4.40
CA PRO A 65 12.86 -18.12 -4.79
C PRO A 65 13.82 -17.06 -5.34
N SER A 66 15.06 -17.05 -4.87
CA SER A 66 16.11 -16.12 -5.34
C SER A 66 16.34 -16.18 -6.85
N ILE A 67 16.23 -17.37 -7.45
CA ILE A 67 16.44 -17.57 -8.89
C ILE A 67 15.27 -17.02 -9.70
N TYR A 68 14.05 -17.23 -9.20
CA TYR A 68 12.83 -16.76 -9.83
C TYR A 68 12.73 -15.24 -9.79
N LEU A 69 13.02 -14.67 -8.62
CA LEU A 69 13.11 -13.23 -8.44
C LEU A 69 14.13 -12.63 -9.41
N ARG A 70 15.33 -13.19 -9.44
CA ARG A 70 16.38 -12.74 -10.37
C ARG A 70 15.90 -12.77 -11.82
N HIS A 71 15.28 -13.87 -12.28
CA HIS A 71 14.78 -13.96 -13.64
C HIS A 71 13.71 -12.91 -13.94
N ALA A 72 12.69 -12.79 -13.08
CA ALA A 72 11.61 -11.81 -13.26
C ALA A 72 12.16 -10.38 -13.37
N PHE A 73 13.09 -9.99 -12.49
CA PHE A 73 13.69 -8.66 -12.52
C PHE A 73 14.54 -8.40 -13.78
N LEU A 74 15.35 -9.38 -14.21
CA LEU A 74 16.22 -9.21 -15.39
C LEU A 74 15.42 -9.11 -16.70
N HIS A 75 14.29 -9.83 -16.80
CA HIS A 75 13.45 -9.80 -17.99
C HIS A 75 12.48 -8.61 -17.99
N GLN A 76 12.11 -8.10 -16.81
CA GLN A 76 11.23 -6.94 -16.65
C GLN A 76 11.97 -5.77 -15.98
N ASN A 77 12.91 -5.14 -16.71
CA ASN A 77 13.72 -4.01 -16.21
C ASN A 77 12.91 -2.86 -15.58
N ARG A 78 11.64 -2.69 -15.97
CA ARG A 78 10.73 -1.69 -15.39
C ARG A 78 10.50 -1.90 -13.89
N LEU A 79 10.47 -3.16 -13.44
CA LEU A 79 10.27 -3.49 -12.03
C LEU A 79 11.46 -3.05 -11.17
N ILE A 80 12.68 -3.17 -11.70
CA ILE A 80 13.90 -2.69 -11.02
C ILE A 80 13.81 -1.19 -10.79
N HIS A 81 13.50 -0.42 -11.83
CA HIS A 81 13.42 1.03 -11.73
C HIS A 81 12.30 1.51 -10.82
N ARG A 82 11.14 0.85 -10.84
CA ARG A 82 10.02 1.18 -9.95
C ARG A 82 10.38 0.92 -8.49
N PHE A 83 10.91 -0.27 -8.18
CA PHE A 83 11.20 -0.65 -6.79
C PHE A 83 12.41 0.10 -6.21
N LEU A 84 13.55 0.09 -6.91
CA LEU A 84 14.77 0.78 -6.43
C LEU A 84 14.61 2.30 -6.46
N GLY A 85 13.92 2.83 -7.49
CA GLY A 85 13.60 4.26 -7.55
C GLY A 85 12.69 4.71 -6.40
N ALA A 86 11.69 3.90 -6.04
CA ALA A 86 10.88 4.15 -4.86
C ALA A 86 11.72 4.13 -3.58
N LEU A 87 12.61 3.14 -3.42
CA LEU A 87 13.48 3.01 -2.25
C LEU A 87 14.45 4.20 -2.09
N GLU A 88 14.97 4.75 -3.20
CA GLU A 88 15.82 5.94 -3.18
C GLU A 88 15.05 7.19 -2.77
N ALA A 89 13.83 7.36 -3.26
CA ALA A 89 12.98 8.53 -3.02
C ALA A 89 12.34 8.55 -1.61
N VAL A 90 12.28 7.41 -0.92
CA VAL A 90 11.67 7.29 0.41
C VAL A 90 12.46 8.12 1.45
N PRO A 91 11.81 9.07 2.18
CA PRO A 91 12.46 9.97 3.13
C PRO A 91 12.72 9.29 4.49
N LEU A 92 13.41 8.16 4.47
CA LEU A 92 13.80 7.37 5.64
C LEU A 92 15.34 7.32 5.78
N PRO A 93 15.85 6.93 6.96
CA PRO A 93 17.29 6.70 7.16
C PRO A 93 17.90 5.80 6.09
N SER A 94 19.15 6.06 5.74
CA SER A 94 19.86 5.40 4.65
C SER A 94 20.10 3.91 4.94
N LEU A 95 20.53 3.55 6.14
CA LEU A 95 21.00 2.20 6.49
C LEU A 95 20.01 1.07 6.14
N PRO A 96 18.76 1.05 6.64
CA PRO A 96 17.83 -0.04 6.31
C PRO A 96 17.52 -0.10 4.80
N ARG A 97 17.49 1.06 4.12
CA ARG A 97 17.28 1.14 2.67
C ARG A 97 18.46 0.57 1.90
N MET A 98 19.68 0.90 2.32
CA MET A 98 20.91 0.42 1.70
C MET A 98 21.06 -1.09 1.85
N LEU A 99 20.76 -1.65 3.03
CA LEU A 99 20.81 -3.09 3.26
C LEU A 99 19.80 -3.84 2.37
N LEU A 100 18.58 -3.31 2.27
CA LEU A 100 17.56 -3.86 1.35
C LEU A 100 18.05 -3.80 -0.10
N ALA A 101 18.53 -2.64 -0.55
CA ALA A 101 19.05 -2.44 -1.91
C ALA A 101 20.24 -3.36 -2.22
N GLU A 102 21.15 -3.54 -1.27
CA GLU A 102 22.31 -4.43 -1.39
C GLU A 102 21.86 -5.90 -1.56
N GLY A 103 20.87 -6.34 -0.79
CA GLY A 103 20.28 -7.67 -0.96
C GLY A 103 19.72 -7.89 -2.37
N PHE A 104 19.02 -6.89 -2.93
CA PHE A 104 18.57 -6.95 -4.32
C PHE A 104 19.72 -6.95 -5.32
N GLN A 105 20.72 -6.10 -5.13
CA GLN A 105 21.87 -6.03 -6.04
C GLN A 105 22.60 -7.38 -6.10
N ARG A 106 22.93 -7.97 -4.94
CA ARG A 106 23.61 -9.28 -4.87
C ARG A 106 22.75 -10.40 -5.47
N MET A 107 21.43 -10.34 -5.31
CA MET A 107 20.50 -11.27 -5.95
C MET A 107 20.55 -11.16 -7.48
N LEU A 108 20.61 -9.94 -8.03
CA LEU A 108 20.69 -9.70 -9.48
C LEU A 108 22.03 -10.15 -10.07
N GLU A 109 23.14 -9.88 -9.36
CA GLU A 109 24.48 -10.37 -9.69
C GLU A 109 24.47 -11.91 -9.75
N GLY A 110 23.79 -12.56 -8.81
CA GLY A 110 23.58 -14.02 -8.79
C GLY A 110 24.74 -14.80 -8.18
N ASP A 111 25.69 -14.11 -7.56
CA ASP A 111 26.89 -14.71 -6.96
C ASP A 111 26.68 -15.10 -5.50
N ALA A 112 25.66 -14.53 -4.84
CA ALA A 112 25.40 -14.75 -3.41
C ALA A 112 24.42 -15.91 -3.17
N PRO A 113 24.69 -16.82 -2.22
CA PRO A 113 23.75 -17.87 -1.84
C PRO A 113 22.51 -17.27 -1.15
N GLN A 114 21.36 -17.93 -1.30
CA GLN A 114 20.08 -17.48 -0.74
C GLN A 114 20.13 -17.19 0.77
N ARG A 115 20.94 -17.94 1.53
CA ARG A 115 21.12 -17.72 2.96
C ARG A 115 21.73 -16.36 3.28
N GLU A 116 22.69 -15.90 2.47
CA GLU A 116 23.32 -14.58 2.66
C GLU A 116 22.38 -13.45 2.25
N LEU A 117 21.62 -13.63 1.15
CA LEU A 117 20.57 -12.70 0.75
C LEU A 117 19.53 -12.54 1.87
N ARG A 118 19.10 -13.64 2.47
CA ARG A 118 18.19 -13.64 3.61
C ARG A 118 18.74 -12.85 4.79
N ALA A 119 20.01 -13.05 5.16
CA ALA A 119 20.64 -12.36 6.28
C ALA A 119 20.63 -10.83 6.09
N LEU A 120 20.90 -10.34 4.88
CA LEU A 120 20.83 -8.90 4.58
C LEU A 120 19.42 -8.33 4.78
N PHE A 121 18.37 -9.08 4.41
CA PHE A 121 16.99 -8.66 4.64
C PHE A 121 16.58 -8.72 6.11
N GLU A 122 17.08 -9.71 6.87
CA GLU A 122 16.89 -9.80 8.33
C GLU A 122 17.60 -8.65 9.06
N ASP A 123 18.80 -8.29 8.64
CA ASP A 123 19.54 -7.14 9.17
C ASP A 123 18.81 -5.82 8.86
N ALA A 124 18.31 -5.66 7.63
CA ALA A 124 17.50 -4.50 7.25
C ALA A 124 16.22 -4.39 8.09
N GLU A 125 15.54 -5.51 8.37
CA GLU A 125 14.39 -5.54 9.28
C GLU A 125 14.77 -5.11 10.70
N ALA A 126 15.88 -5.65 11.23
CA ALA A 126 16.35 -5.32 12.57
C ALA A 126 16.64 -3.82 12.71
N GLU A 127 17.26 -3.21 11.70
CA GLU A 127 17.49 -1.75 11.66
C GLU A 127 16.18 -0.96 11.56
N CYS A 128 15.21 -1.41 10.77
CA CYS A 128 13.88 -0.78 10.73
C CYS A 128 13.20 -0.83 12.10
N ARG A 129 13.32 -1.95 12.81
CA ARG A 129 12.75 -2.12 14.15
C ARG A 129 13.42 -1.21 15.17
N LYS A 130 14.75 -1.08 15.15
CA LYS A 130 15.49 -0.12 16.01
C LYS A 130 15.05 1.31 15.78
N MET A 131 14.85 1.68 14.51
CA MET A 131 14.35 2.99 14.10
C MET A 131 12.94 3.26 14.66
N LEU A 132 11.99 2.35 14.45
CA LEU A 132 10.59 2.49 14.89
C LEU A 132 10.43 2.54 16.42
N LEU A 133 11.22 1.73 17.13
CA LEU A 133 11.21 1.65 18.59
C LEU A 133 12.14 2.68 19.26
N HIS A 134 12.83 3.50 18.47
CA HIS A 134 13.81 4.48 18.95
C HIS A 134 14.90 3.91 19.88
N LEU A 135 15.27 2.63 19.68
CA LEU A 135 16.15 1.87 20.58
C LEU A 135 17.61 2.32 20.58
N ASP A 136 18.03 3.08 19.57
CA ASP A 136 19.40 3.60 19.49
C ASP A 136 19.60 4.94 20.24
N ARG A 137 18.58 5.44 20.95
CA ARG A 137 18.72 6.60 21.83
C ARG A 137 19.35 6.15 23.15
N SER A 138 20.68 6.17 23.21
CA SER A 138 21.39 6.06 24.50
C SER A 138 21.02 7.28 25.37
N GLU A 139 20.82 7.07 26.68
CA GLU A 139 20.56 8.14 27.67
C GLU A 139 21.64 9.26 27.68
N GLY A 140 22.81 9.01 27.08
CA GLY A 140 23.90 9.97 26.89
C GLY A 140 23.98 10.63 25.49
N GLY A 141 22.95 10.53 24.64
CA GLY A 141 22.85 11.32 23.39
C GLY A 141 23.74 10.91 22.22
N HIS A 142 24.61 9.90 22.37
CA HIS A 142 25.46 9.43 21.27
C HIS A 142 24.82 8.25 20.51
N ARG A 143 24.32 8.55 19.31
CA ARG A 143 23.90 7.56 18.32
C ARG A 143 25.08 7.20 17.42
N TRP A 144 25.16 5.96 16.94
CA TRP A 144 26.14 5.52 15.93
C TRP A 144 25.92 6.13 14.53
N CYS A 145 24.93 7.02 14.38
CA CYS A 145 24.66 7.76 13.15
C CYS A 145 25.53 9.01 13.07
N ARG A 146 26.64 8.94 12.32
CA ARG A 146 27.54 10.07 12.05
C ARG A 146 26.97 11.10 11.09
N ASP A 147 25.95 10.76 10.30
CA ASP A 147 25.39 11.65 9.26
C ASP A 147 24.23 12.50 9.81
N PRO A 148 24.32 13.84 9.74
CA PRO A 148 23.22 14.75 10.10
C PRO A 148 21.91 14.46 9.35
N HIS A 149 21.97 14.03 8.09
CA HIS A 149 20.76 13.74 7.30
C HIS A 149 20.00 12.53 7.83
N ASP A 150 20.71 11.48 8.27
CA ASP A 150 20.07 10.30 8.85
C ASP A 150 19.50 10.58 10.25
N GLN A 151 20.08 11.53 10.98
CA GLN A 151 19.52 12.00 12.25
C GLN A 151 18.20 12.74 12.01
N GLU A 152 18.14 13.63 11.02
CA GLU A 152 16.91 14.34 10.63
C GLU A 152 15.84 13.36 10.15
N ALA A 153 16.20 12.40 9.28
CA ALA A 153 15.26 11.39 8.79
C ALA A 153 14.69 10.55 9.94
N SER A 154 15.54 10.15 10.89
CA SER A 154 15.12 9.39 12.07
C SER A 154 14.26 10.21 13.04
N HIS A 155 14.58 11.49 13.20
CA HIS A 155 13.74 12.42 13.95
C HIS A 155 12.37 12.58 13.28
N GLY A 156 12.34 12.63 11.94
CA GLY A 156 11.11 12.65 11.15
C GLY A 156 10.21 11.46 11.47
N VAL A 157 10.74 10.24 11.59
CA VAL A 157 9.93 9.04 11.93
C VAL A 157 9.27 9.12 13.30
N ALA A 158 9.81 9.91 14.24
CA ALA A 158 9.21 10.11 15.56
C ALA A 158 8.02 11.09 15.57
N HIS A 159 7.94 11.98 14.57
CA HIS A 159 7.03 13.14 14.61
C HIS A 159 6.12 13.28 13.38
N ASP A 160 6.49 12.67 12.26
CA ASP A 160 5.72 12.71 11.01
C ASP A 160 5.02 11.34 10.81
N PRO A 161 3.68 11.30 10.83
CA PRO A 161 2.94 10.04 10.76
C PRO A 161 3.11 9.35 9.42
N LEU A 162 3.38 10.09 8.33
CA LEU A 162 3.60 9.51 7.00
C LEU A 162 4.96 8.83 6.93
N ARG A 163 6.01 9.47 7.46
CA ARG A 163 7.33 8.81 7.58
C ARG A 163 7.27 7.60 8.49
N ARG A 164 6.47 7.68 9.56
CA ARG A 164 6.25 6.55 10.47
C ARG A 164 5.54 5.38 9.78
N LEU A 165 4.51 5.66 8.97
CA LEU A 165 3.84 4.64 8.16
C LEU A 165 4.80 4.01 7.13
N LEU A 166 5.55 4.83 6.40
CA LEU A 166 6.55 4.34 5.43
C LEU A 166 7.64 3.49 6.11
N ALA A 167 8.01 3.79 7.34
CA ALA A 167 8.93 2.97 8.12
C ALA A 167 8.36 1.58 8.44
N TYR A 168 7.06 1.48 8.73
CA TYR A 168 6.37 0.20 8.88
C TYR A 168 6.30 -0.57 7.55
N GLU A 169 6.03 0.12 6.44
CA GLU A 169 6.03 -0.51 5.11
C GLU A 169 7.41 -1.04 4.71
N LEU A 170 8.48 -0.27 4.96
CA LEU A 170 9.85 -0.72 4.73
C LEU A 170 10.18 -1.94 5.58
N ARG A 171 9.78 -1.96 6.86
CA ARG A 171 9.93 -3.13 7.72
C ARG A 171 9.17 -4.33 7.17
N ALA A 172 7.92 -4.13 6.76
CA ALA A 172 7.09 -5.20 6.18
C ALA A 172 7.73 -5.77 4.91
N ALA A 173 8.29 -4.92 4.04
CA ALA A 173 9.02 -5.35 2.85
C ALA A 173 10.29 -6.16 3.20
N CYS A 174 11.09 -5.69 4.15
CA CYS A 174 12.29 -6.41 4.60
C CYS A 174 11.91 -7.79 5.15
N SER A 175 10.92 -7.86 6.03
CA SER A 175 10.40 -9.13 6.55
C SER A 175 9.82 -10.01 5.45
N HIS A 176 9.11 -9.45 4.47
CA HIS A 176 8.55 -10.18 3.35
C HIS A 176 9.66 -10.90 2.57
N TYR A 177 10.68 -10.18 2.12
CA TYR A 177 11.78 -10.77 1.35
C TYR A 177 12.64 -11.72 2.20
N ALA A 178 12.86 -11.43 3.49
CA ALA A 178 13.54 -12.37 4.39
C ALA A 178 12.80 -13.72 4.48
N ARG A 179 11.46 -13.70 4.60
CA ARG A 179 10.63 -14.90 4.64
C ARG A 179 10.53 -15.60 3.29
N LEU A 180 10.50 -14.85 2.19
CA LEU A 180 10.58 -15.41 0.85
C LEU A 180 11.88 -16.20 0.65
N MET A 181 12.99 -15.70 1.18
CA MET A 181 14.29 -16.38 1.09
C MET A 181 14.47 -17.51 2.12
N ALA A 182 13.44 -17.86 2.89
CA ALA A 182 13.51 -18.99 3.81
C ALA A 182 13.52 -20.34 3.05
N VAL A 183 14.17 -21.35 3.64
CA VAL A 183 14.13 -22.72 3.12
C VAL A 183 12.79 -23.34 3.51
N SER A 184 11.81 -23.26 2.61
CA SER A 184 10.45 -23.79 2.78
C SER A 184 9.91 -24.27 1.44
N SER A 185 9.00 -25.23 1.46
CA SER A 185 8.24 -25.66 0.27
C SER A 185 7.21 -24.63 -0.18
N SER A 186 6.80 -23.72 0.70
CA SER A 186 5.81 -22.66 0.42
C SER A 186 6.21 -21.33 1.09
N PRO A 187 7.29 -20.66 0.65
CA PRO A 187 7.81 -19.46 1.31
C PRO A 187 6.88 -18.23 1.21
N TYR A 188 5.94 -18.22 0.25
CA TYR A 188 4.95 -17.15 0.05
C TYR A 188 3.95 -17.02 1.18
N ALA A 189 3.47 -18.15 1.73
CA ALA A 189 2.51 -18.14 2.82
C ALA A 189 3.03 -17.44 4.09
N PRO A 190 4.22 -17.80 4.65
CA PRO A 190 4.77 -17.10 5.80
C PRO A 190 5.19 -15.66 5.47
N ALA A 191 5.61 -15.36 4.23
CA ALA A 191 5.91 -13.99 3.80
C ALA A 191 4.66 -13.09 3.74
N ALA A 192 3.52 -13.63 3.29
CA ALA A 192 2.24 -12.94 3.32
C ALA A 192 1.73 -12.76 4.76
N VAL A 193 1.87 -13.79 5.60
CA VAL A 193 1.45 -13.74 7.02
C VAL A 193 2.24 -12.67 7.77
N VAL A 194 3.56 -12.55 7.57
CA VAL A 194 4.35 -11.55 8.31
C VAL A 194 3.97 -10.11 7.94
N VAL A 195 3.72 -9.82 6.66
CA VAL A 195 3.26 -8.48 6.21
C VAL A 195 1.93 -8.15 6.86
N ARG A 196 0.96 -9.07 6.79
CA ARG A 196 -0.34 -8.89 7.44
C ARG A 196 -0.18 -8.69 8.94
N THR A 197 0.67 -9.46 9.61
CA THR A 197 0.89 -9.32 11.05
C THR A 197 1.44 -7.94 11.38
N ILE A 198 2.48 -7.47 10.70
CA ILE A 198 3.05 -6.12 10.95
C ILE A 198 1.97 -5.03 10.79
N ILE A 199 1.13 -5.15 9.76
CA ILE A 199 0.05 -4.20 9.49
C ILE A 199 -1.09 -4.32 10.53
N ALA A 200 -1.49 -5.52 10.90
CA ALA A 200 -2.63 -5.76 11.80
C ALA A 200 -2.28 -5.61 13.29
N SER A 201 -1.04 -5.91 13.69
CA SER A 201 -0.54 -5.73 15.05
C SER A 201 0.14 -4.39 15.19
N ASP A 202 1.22 -4.14 14.46
CA ASP A 202 2.17 -3.09 14.84
C ASP A 202 1.75 -1.71 14.36
N VAL A 203 1.18 -1.59 13.14
CA VAL A 203 0.59 -0.32 12.66
C VAL A 203 -0.65 0.03 13.48
N ARG A 204 -1.48 -0.97 13.80
CA ARG A 204 -2.74 -0.79 14.52
C ARG A 204 -2.56 -0.43 15.99
N THR A 205 -1.49 -0.89 16.62
CA THR A 205 -1.18 -0.56 18.02
C THR A 205 -0.25 0.64 18.17
N ASP A 206 0.18 1.26 17.07
CA ASP A 206 1.00 2.45 17.14
C ASP A 206 0.19 3.65 17.65
N ASP A 207 0.48 4.08 18.88
CA ASP A 207 -0.24 5.16 19.56
C ASP A 207 -0.31 6.47 18.74
N PHE A 208 0.72 6.76 17.93
CA PHE A 208 0.76 7.99 17.16
C PHE A 208 -0.17 7.91 15.95
N LEU A 209 -0.11 6.82 15.19
CA LEU A 209 -1.01 6.59 14.06
C LEU A 209 -2.47 6.47 14.51
N VAL A 210 -2.73 5.77 15.63
CA VAL A 210 -4.07 5.64 16.22
C VAL A 210 -4.67 7.00 16.55
N LYS A 211 -3.89 7.92 17.15
CA LYS A 211 -4.38 9.27 17.47
C LYS A 211 -4.81 10.05 16.24
N MET A 212 -4.06 9.95 15.14
CA MET A 212 -4.41 10.61 13.88
C MET A 212 -5.69 10.04 13.25
N VAL A 213 -5.88 8.72 13.31
CA VAL A 213 -7.15 8.10 12.86
C VAL A 213 -8.33 8.56 13.72
N LEU A 214 -8.15 8.62 15.04
CA LEU A 214 -9.20 9.10 15.95
C LEU A 214 -9.51 10.58 15.73
N GLU A 215 -8.52 11.38 15.33
CA GLU A 215 -8.73 12.79 14.95
C GLU A 215 -9.58 12.90 13.68
N PHE A 216 -9.30 12.05 12.68
CA PHE A 216 -10.15 11.95 11.50
C PHE A 216 -11.58 11.49 11.86
N GLU A 217 -11.73 10.48 12.71
CA GLU A 217 -13.04 9.96 13.14
C GLU A 217 -13.88 11.06 13.80
N LYS A 218 -13.29 11.83 14.72
CA LYS A 218 -13.97 12.88 15.48
C LYS A 218 -14.32 14.12 14.67
N HIS A 219 -13.79 14.26 13.46
CA HIS A 219 -14.01 15.45 12.66
C HIS A 219 -15.51 15.62 12.31
N PRO A 220 -16.09 16.82 12.50
CA PRO A 220 -17.51 17.07 12.23
C PRO A 220 -17.85 16.90 10.74
N ARG A 221 -18.93 16.15 10.47
CA ARG A 221 -19.43 15.87 9.13
C ARG A 221 -20.94 16.08 9.06
N ASN A 222 -21.41 16.46 7.88
CA ASN A 222 -22.82 16.45 7.56
C ASN A 222 -23.28 14.99 7.46
N VAL A 223 -24.29 14.65 8.25
CA VAL A 223 -24.82 13.29 8.35
C VAL A 223 -25.39 12.76 7.02
N GLU A 224 -25.94 13.64 6.19
CA GLU A 224 -26.62 13.26 4.95
C GLU A 224 -25.64 13.15 3.77
N THR A 225 -24.68 14.06 3.68
CA THR A 225 -23.77 14.14 2.53
C THR A 225 -22.41 13.49 2.81
N GLY A 226 -22.00 13.43 4.08
CA GLY A 226 -20.64 13.08 4.49
C GLY A 226 -19.63 14.22 4.31
N GLU A 227 -20.07 15.40 3.86
CA GLU A 227 -19.20 16.55 3.67
C GLU A 227 -18.71 17.07 5.02
N ARG A 228 -17.43 17.45 5.06
CA ARG A 228 -16.78 17.97 6.26
C ARG A 228 -17.33 19.36 6.57
N VAL A 229 -17.62 19.63 7.85
CA VAL A 229 -18.26 20.88 8.29
C VAL A 229 -17.27 21.68 9.13
N GLY A 230 -17.09 22.96 8.80
CA GLY A 230 -16.23 23.86 9.56
C GLY A 230 -14.80 23.93 9.01
N GLU A 231 -13.82 23.90 9.89
CA GLU A 231 -12.40 23.96 9.51
C GLU A 231 -12.00 22.71 8.72
N ALA A 232 -11.06 22.87 7.77
CA ALA A 232 -10.55 21.74 7.02
C ALA A 232 -9.79 20.78 7.95
N VAL A 233 -9.96 19.47 7.73
CA VAL A 233 -9.12 18.44 8.36
C VAL A 233 -7.64 18.78 8.11
N PRO A 234 -6.76 18.65 9.11
CA PRO A 234 -5.34 18.86 8.89
C PRO A 234 -4.83 18.01 7.73
N LEU A 235 -4.10 18.62 6.80
CA LEU A 235 -3.62 17.94 5.59
C LEU A 235 -2.83 16.66 5.91
N VAL A 236 -2.08 16.67 7.01
CA VAL A 236 -1.32 15.50 7.48
C VAL A 236 -2.23 14.32 7.82
N VAL A 237 -3.38 14.57 8.42
CA VAL A 237 -4.37 13.53 8.77
C VAL A 237 -5.03 12.99 7.50
N GLU A 238 -5.39 13.88 6.57
CA GLU A 238 -5.99 13.49 5.29
C GLU A 238 -5.02 12.66 4.42
N GLU A 239 -3.77 13.09 4.30
CA GLU A 239 -2.73 12.34 3.60
C GLU A 239 -2.49 10.98 4.28
N LEU A 240 -2.48 10.93 5.61
CA LEU A 240 -2.31 9.66 6.33
C LEU A 240 -3.47 8.70 6.04
N MET A 241 -4.71 9.17 6.14
CA MET A 241 -5.89 8.35 5.87
C MET A 241 -5.90 7.83 4.43
N LYS A 242 -5.49 8.66 3.45
CA LYS A 242 -5.27 8.23 2.07
C LYS A 242 -4.28 7.07 1.99
N GLU A 243 -3.09 7.23 2.56
CA GLU A 243 -2.03 6.22 2.47
C GLU A 243 -2.40 4.94 3.25
N LEU A 244 -3.12 5.02 4.37
CA LEU A 244 -3.65 3.84 5.07
C LEU A 244 -4.68 3.08 4.24
N LEU A 245 -5.59 3.78 3.52
CA LEU A 245 -6.53 3.15 2.60
C LEU A 245 -5.82 2.43 1.45
N LEU A 246 -4.74 3.02 0.92
CA LEU A 246 -3.91 2.41 -0.12
C LEU A 246 -3.09 1.22 0.41
N LEU A 247 -2.58 1.32 1.64
CA LEU A 247 -1.90 0.22 2.32
C LEU A 247 -2.81 -1.00 2.45
N GLU A 248 -4.06 -0.79 2.86
CA GLU A 248 -5.01 -1.88 3.04
C GLU A 248 -5.41 -2.55 1.72
N ARG A 249 -5.53 -1.78 0.63
CA ARG A 249 -5.70 -2.34 -0.72
C ARG A 249 -4.61 -3.38 -1.00
N ASP A 250 -3.36 -3.07 -0.70
CA ASP A 250 -2.22 -3.95 -1.05
C ASP A 250 -2.03 -5.11 -0.05
N ALA A 251 -2.53 -4.95 1.18
CA ALA A 251 -2.35 -5.89 2.29
C ALA A 251 -3.50 -6.88 2.52
N PHE A 252 -4.70 -6.66 1.97
CA PHE A 252 -5.90 -7.43 2.32
C PHE A 252 -6.60 -8.11 1.13
N GLY A 253 -5.85 -8.88 0.34
CA GLY A 253 -6.41 -9.79 -0.67
C GLY A 253 -7.26 -9.09 -1.74
N CYS A 254 -7.99 -9.87 -2.54
CA CYS A 254 -8.74 -9.34 -3.69
C CYS A 254 -9.93 -8.44 -3.32
N PHE A 255 -10.47 -8.55 -2.10
CA PHE A 255 -11.48 -7.60 -1.62
C PHE A 255 -11.14 -7.16 -0.20
N ARG A 256 -11.35 -5.87 0.06
CA ARG A 256 -10.99 -5.21 1.31
C ARG A 256 -11.65 -5.80 2.55
N PHE A 257 -12.95 -6.10 2.47
CA PHE A 257 -13.68 -6.69 3.59
C PHE A 257 -13.57 -8.22 3.59
N ASP A 258 -13.00 -8.78 4.66
CA ASP A 258 -13.02 -10.22 4.91
C ASP A 258 -14.28 -10.58 5.71
N PRO A 259 -15.24 -11.35 5.14
CA PRO A 259 -16.47 -11.71 5.84
C PRO A 259 -16.24 -12.56 7.09
N ARG A 260 -15.06 -13.19 7.24
CA ARG A 260 -14.70 -14.08 8.36
C ARG A 260 -13.71 -13.47 9.34
N GLY A 261 -13.27 -12.23 9.10
CA GLY A 261 -12.53 -11.47 10.09
C GLY A 261 -13.48 -10.99 11.17
N ASP A 262 -13.20 -11.29 12.45
CA ASP A 262 -14.03 -10.85 13.59
C ASP A 262 -14.09 -9.30 13.73
N ASN A 263 -13.40 -8.57 12.85
CA ASN A 263 -13.46 -7.12 12.75
C ASN A 263 -13.33 -6.73 11.28
N HIS A 264 -14.44 -6.39 10.62
CA HIS A 264 -14.40 -5.80 9.27
C HIS A 264 -13.92 -4.36 9.40
N HIS A 265 -12.69 -4.07 8.98
CA HIS A 265 -12.13 -2.72 9.02
C HIS A 265 -12.40 -2.00 7.70
N LEU A 266 -12.75 -0.71 7.81
CA LEU A 266 -12.79 0.22 6.67
C LEU A 266 -11.40 0.79 6.39
N VAL A 267 -10.73 1.14 7.48
CA VAL A 267 -9.33 1.54 7.62
C VAL A 267 -8.89 1.06 9.00
N HIS A 268 -7.59 0.94 9.23
CA HIS A 268 -6.97 0.79 10.54
C HIS A 268 -7.78 1.51 11.63
N CYS A 269 -8.14 0.76 12.67
CA CYS A 269 -8.91 1.23 13.83
C CYS A 269 -10.38 1.64 13.57
N LEU A 270 -10.82 1.85 12.33
CA LEU A 270 -12.22 2.11 11.97
C LEU A 270 -12.93 0.82 11.59
N LYS A 271 -13.78 0.31 12.49
CA LYS A 271 -14.56 -0.90 12.22
C LYS A 271 -15.87 -0.56 11.54
N LEU A 272 -16.23 -1.36 10.55
CA LEU A 272 -17.52 -1.29 9.86
C LEU A 272 -18.67 -1.40 10.87
N ALA A 273 -18.60 -2.37 11.79
CA ALA A 273 -19.60 -2.56 12.85
C ALA A 273 -19.78 -1.37 13.80
N ASP A 274 -18.80 -0.47 13.89
CA ASP A 274 -18.93 0.76 14.68
C ASP A 274 -19.60 1.88 13.85
N MET A 275 -19.36 1.90 12.53
CA MET A 275 -19.98 2.84 11.60
C MET A 275 -21.48 2.56 11.37
N THR A 276 -21.92 1.31 11.50
CA THR A 276 -23.32 0.91 11.30
C THR A 276 -24.25 1.22 12.47
N LYS A 277 -23.75 1.81 13.57
CA LYS A 277 -24.52 2.03 14.81
C LYS A 277 -25.33 3.32 14.82
N THR A 278 -24.79 4.39 14.25
CA THR A 278 -25.39 5.73 14.32
C THR A 278 -25.24 6.45 12.98
N LEU A 279 -26.15 7.37 12.68
CA LEU A 279 -26.05 8.20 11.49
C LEU A 279 -24.78 9.07 11.49
N THR A 280 -24.32 9.51 12.66
CA THR A 280 -23.06 10.25 12.82
C THR A 280 -21.85 9.39 12.48
N SER A 281 -21.78 8.15 12.95
CA SER A 281 -20.68 7.24 12.63
C SER A 281 -20.73 6.83 11.16
N TYR A 282 -21.92 6.57 10.62
CA TYR A 282 -22.14 6.27 9.22
C TYR A 282 -21.66 7.38 8.27
N SER A 283 -21.74 8.66 8.68
CA SER A 283 -21.25 9.78 7.88
C SER A 283 -19.77 9.69 7.50
N ILE A 284 -18.96 8.93 8.25
CA ILE A 284 -17.55 8.66 7.93
C ILE A 284 -17.44 7.86 6.63
N MET A 285 -18.33 6.88 6.41
CA MET A 285 -18.37 6.14 5.14
C MET A 285 -18.83 7.02 3.97
N LEU A 286 -19.46 8.15 4.25
CA LEU A 286 -19.87 9.10 3.22
C LEU A 286 -18.77 10.12 2.90
N ASP A 287 -17.70 10.19 3.70
CA ASP A 287 -16.61 11.14 3.53
C ASP A 287 -16.00 11.04 2.12
N PRO A 288 -15.73 12.18 1.44
CA PRO A 288 -15.17 12.17 0.09
C PRO A 288 -13.88 11.37 -0.05
N LEU A 289 -13.01 11.38 0.96
CA LEU A 289 -11.76 10.62 0.97
C LEU A 289 -12.04 9.12 1.02
N MET A 290 -12.96 8.72 1.88
CA MET A 290 -13.34 7.32 2.07
C MET A 290 -14.06 6.78 0.82
N LYS A 291 -14.94 7.58 0.19
CA LYS A 291 -15.55 7.21 -1.10
C LYS A 291 -14.53 7.06 -2.22
N ARG A 292 -13.52 7.93 -2.26
CA ARG A 292 -12.53 7.95 -3.35
C ARG A 292 -11.53 6.79 -3.26
N TYR A 293 -11.10 6.41 -2.05
CA TYR A 293 -10.03 5.42 -1.85
C TYR A 293 -10.49 4.14 -1.13
N GLY A 294 -11.76 4.06 -0.70
CA GLY A 294 -12.33 2.95 0.05
C GLY A 294 -12.68 1.70 -0.76
N ASN A 295 -12.87 1.83 -2.08
CA ASN A 295 -13.36 0.76 -2.97
C ASN A 295 -14.61 0.02 -2.44
N TYR A 296 -15.58 0.77 -1.93
CA TYR A 296 -16.88 0.24 -1.54
C TYR A 296 -18.01 1.11 -2.09
N CYS A 297 -19.14 0.47 -2.31
CA CYS A 297 -20.39 1.08 -2.73
C CYS A 297 -21.39 0.97 -1.59
N VAL A 298 -22.23 2.00 -1.45
CA VAL A 298 -23.29 2.02 -0.45
C VAL A 298 -24.62 2.24 -1.15
N GLU A 299 -25.52 1.28 -1.01
CA GLU A 299 -26.90 1.35 -1.48
C GLU A 299 -27.81 1.65 -0.29
N CYS A 300 -28.84 2.47 -0.51
CA CYS A 300 -29.81 2.85 0.51
C CYS A 300 -31.21 2.51 0.01
N GLU A 301 -31.93 1.67 0.75
CA GLU A 301 -33.31 1.27 0.48
C GLU A 301 -34.21 1.74 1.64
N GLU A 302 -35.31 2.43 1.31
CA GLU A 302 -36.30 2.84 2.29
C GLU A 302 -37.22 1.65 2.61
N VAL A 303 -37.08 1.08 3.82
CA VAL A 303 -37.84 -0.13 4.20
C VAL A 303 -39.15 0.23 4.89
N TYR A 304 -39.15 1.27 5.73
CA TYR A 304 -40.32 1.62 6.52
C TYR A 304 -40.63 3.12 6.44
N LYS A 305 -41.57 3.50 5.55
CA LYS A 305 -42.24 4.83 5.43
C LYS A 305 -41.49 6.00 6.10
N GLY A 306 -40.27 6.30 5.65
CA GLY A 306 -39.45 7.43 6.07
C GLY A 306 -38.88 7.38 7.50
N ARG A 307 -38.95 6.23 8.18
CA ARG A 307 -38.42 6.03 9.55
C ARG A 307 -37.14 5.22 9.60
N TRP A 308 -36.97 4.26 8.69
CA TRP A 308 -35.81 3.36 8.65
C TRP A 308 -35.31 3.24 7.22
N ASN A 309 -34.00 3.41 7.07
CA ASN A 309 -33.28 3.07 5.85
C ASN A 309 -32.44 1.84 6.10
N GLN A 310 -32.52 0.89 5.18
CA GLN A 310 -31.57 -0.21 5.09
C GLN A 310 -30.42 0.23 4.19
N TYR A 311 -29.21 0.08 4.71
CA TYR A 311 -27.97 0.35 4.00
C TYR A 311 -27.30 -0.98 3.67
N LYS A 312 -26.90 -1.13 2.41
CA LYS A 312 -26.11 -2.27 1.94
C LYS A 312 -24.75 -1.77 1.48
N VAL A 313 -23.70 -2.21 2.16
CA VAL A 313 -22.32 -1.85 1.84
C VAL A 313 -21.64 -3.05 1.22
N HIS A 314 -21.16 -2.91 -0.01
CA HIS A 314 -20.43 -3.97 -0.70
C HIS A 314 -19.11 -3.45 -1.27
N CYS A 315 -18.10 -4.30 -1.29
CA CYS A 315 -16.77 -3.98 -1.84
C CYS A 315 -16.59 -4.57 -3.25
N GLY A 316 -15.93 -3.79 -4.11
CA GLY A 316 -15.47 -4.27 -5.41
C GLY A 316 -14.14 -5.04 -5.31
N PRO A 317 -13.74 -5.78 -6.36
CA PRO A 317 -12.38 -6.32 -6.43
C PRO A 317 -11.36 -5.17 -6.50
N GLU A 318 -10.28 -5.30 -5.74
CA GLU A 318 -9.15 -4.35 -5.77
C GLU A 318 -8.24 -4.62 -6.97
N ASP A 319 -7.65 -3.56 -7.54
CA ASP A 319 -6.62 -3.67 -8.57
C ASP A 319 -5.24 -3.63 -7.93
N HIS A 320 -4.55 -4.79 -7.92
CA HIS A 320 -3.20 -4.93 -7.36
C HIS A 320 -2.10 -4.83 -8.42
N ARG A 321 -2.42 -4.45 -9.67
CA ARG A 321 -1.41 -4.33 -10.71
C ARG A 321 -0.39 -3.25 -10.36
N ILE A 322 0.88 -3.65 -10.33
CA ILE A 322 2.02 -2.75 -10.11
C ILE A 322 2.21 -1.81 -11.31
N ASP A 323 2.08 -2.37 -12.52
CA ASP A 323 2.27 -1.65 -13.77
C ASP A 323 1.23 -2.14 -14.79
N PRO A 324 0.36 -1.24 -15.29
CA PRO A 324 -0.66 -1.61 -16.28
C PRO A 324 -0.08 -2.09 -17.61
N ALA A 325 1.20 -1.82 -17.89
CA ALA A 325 1.87 -2.25 -19.09
C ALA A 325 2.48 -3.66 -18.99
N LEU A 326 2.53 -4.27 -17.81
CA LEU A 326 2.95 -5.66 -17.64
C LEU A 326 1.79 -6.61 -17.99
N PRO A 327 2.08 -7.83 -18.48
CA PRO A 327 1.05 -8.85 -18.62
C PRO A 327 0.47 -9.22 -17.25
N LEU A 328 -0.72 -9.82 -17.22
CA LEU A 328 -1.31 -10.33 -15.98
C LEU A 328 -0.46 -11.42 -15.35
N PHE A 329 -0.03 -12.36 -16.18
CA PHE A 329 0.90 -13.41 -15.80
C PHE A 329 1.85 -13.72 -16.94
N GLU A 330 3.03 -14.24 -16.60
CA GLU A 330 3.99 -14.78 -17.56
C GLU A 330 4.42 -16.19 -17.16
N THR A 331 4.68 -17.04 -18.16
CA THR A 331 5.35 -18.33 -17.94
C THR A 331 6.83 -18.15 -18.21
N VAL A 332 7.64 -18.37 -17.19
CA VAL A 332 9.09 -18.25 -17.24
C VAL A 332 9.72 -19.64 -17.20
N ILE A 333 10.74 -19.84 -18.04
CA ILE A 333 11.53 -21.07 -18.07
C ILE A 333 12.96 -20.72 -17.69
N ALA A 334 13.36 -21.06 -16.47
CA ALA A 334 14.72 -20.86 -15.98
C ALA A 334 15.49 -22.19 -15.93
N LYS A 335 16.83 -22.13 -15.88
CA LYS A 335 17.65 -23.31 -15.60
C LYS A 335 17.93 -23.37 -14.10
N ASP A 336 17.73 -24.53 -13.50
CA ASP A 336 18.18 -24.80 -12.14
C ASP A 336 19.71 -24.84 -12.11
N PRO A 337 20.40 -23.98 -11.35
CA PRO A 337 21.86 -24.00 -11.24
C PRO A 337 22.36 -25.23 -10.46
N ILE A 338 21.51 -25.91 -9.69
CA ILE A 338 21.89 -27.09 -8.91
C ILE A 338 21.73 -28.36 -9.75
N THR A 339 20.56 -28.56 -10.37
CA THR A 339 20.26 -29.80 -11.12
C THR A 339 20.51 -29.67 -12.62
N GLY A 340 20.66 -28.45 -13.16
CA GLY A 340 20.75 -28.19 -14.61
C GLY A 340 19.42 -28.36 -15.36
N GLY A 341 18.34 -28.74 -14.67
CA GLY A 341 17.01 -28.97 -15.24
C GLY A 341 16.26 -27.69 -15.58
N ALA A 342 15.19 -27.81 -16.37
CA ALA A 342 14.29 -26.71 -16.67
C ALA A 342 13.29 -26.50 -15.53
N LEU A 343 13.26 -25.28 -14.99
CA LEU A 343 12.28 -24.79 -14.02
C LEU A 343 11.24 -23.97 -14.76
N ASN A 344 10.05 -24.54 -14.92
CA ASN A 344 8.89 -23.82 -15.44
C ASN A 344 8.18 -23.13 -14.28
N MET A 345 7.85 -21.87 -14.45
CA MET A 345 7.19 -21.09 -13.42
C MET A 345 6.14 -20.16 -14.02
N ILE A 346 5.11 -19.87 -13.23
CA ILE A 346 4.09 -18.89 -13.57
C ILE A 346 4.26 -17.74 -12.58
N VAL A 347 4.45 -16.53 -13.10
CA VAL A 347 4.58 -15.29 -12.33
C VAL A 347 3.32 -14.48 -12.57
N HIS A 348 2.61 -14.12 -11.51
CA HIS A 348 1.46 -13.22 -11.55
C HIS A 348 1.89 -11.81 -11.15
N TYR A 349 1.43 -10.79 -11.87
CA TYR A 349 1.73 -9.37 -11.58
C TYR A 349 0.54 -8.58 -11.06
N ASP A 350 -0.62 -9.23 -10.92
CA ASP A 350 -1.90 -8.67 -10.50
C ASP A 350 -2.42 -9.26 -9.19
N GLU A 351 -1.66 -10.14 -8.55
CA GLU A 351 -2.08 -10.76 -7.30
C GLU A 351 -1.80 -9.87 -6.09
N PRO A 352 -2.62 -9.96 -5.03
CA PRO A 352 -2.34 -9.28 -3.77
C PRO A 352 -1.13 -9.89 -3.07
N ILE A 353 -0.35 -9.04 -2.39
CA ILE A 353 0.81 -9.44 -1.55
C ILE A 353 0.37 -10.47 -0.50
N CYS A 354 -0.79 -10.24 0.09
CA CYS A 354 -1.34 -11.08 1.15
C CYS A 354 -2.64 -11.77 0.69
N LEU A 355 -2.60 -13.10 0.64
CA LEU A 355 -3.71 -13.98 0.30
C LEU A 355 -4.63 -14.19 1.51
N ARG A 356 -5.97 -14.15 1.38
CA ARG A 356 -6.88 -14.12 2.55
C ARG A 356 -6.64 -15.27 3.52
N HIS A 357 -6.79 -15.00 4.82
CA HIS A 357 -6.55 -15.98 5.87
C HIS A 357 -7.55 -17.15 5.83
N LYS A 358 -8.78 -16.92 5.36
CA LYS A 358 -9.82 -17.94 5.24
C LYS A 358 -10.55 -17.77 3.91
N HIS A 359 -10.22 -18.60 2.92
CA HIS A 359 -11.03 -18.70 1.71
C HIS A 359 -12.17 -19.72 1.94
N SER A 360 -13.38 -19.38 1.49
CA SER A 360 -14.45 -20.37 1.36
C SER A 360 -14.59 -20.80 -0.10
N SER A 361 -14.88 -22.07 -0.34
CA SER A 361 -15.16 -22.59 -1.69
C SER A 361 -16.37 -21.93 -2.36
N ARG A 362 -17.21 -21.21 -1.59
CA ARG A 362 -18.33 -20.39 -2.11
C ARG A 362 -17.87 -19.03 -2.61
N GLU A 363 -16.87 -18.42 -1.98
CA GLU A 363 -16.28 -17.15 -2.44
C GLU A 363 -15.46 -17.36 -3.72
N GLU A 364 -14.63 -18.39 -3.77
CA GLU A 364 -13.79 -18.70 -4.94
C GLU A 364 -14.63 -19.03 -6.19
N LYS A 365 -15.80 -19.65 -6.00
CA LYS A 365 -16.72 -19.99 -7.11
C LYS A 365 -17.74 -18.88 -7.43
N GLY A 366 -18.05 -18.02 -6.46
CA GLY A 366 -19.10 -17.02 -6.56
C GLY A 366 -18.60 -15.61 -6.85
N ASN A 367 -17.31 -15.34 -6.64
CA ASN A 367 -16.69 -14.02 -6.81
C ASN A 367 -17.44 -12.90 -6.05
N PHE A 368 -18.03 -13.23 -4.90
CA PHE A 368 -18.81 -12.30 -4.10
C PHE A 368 -17.92 -11.62 -3.06
N GLY A 369 -17.86 -10.28 -3.11
CA GLY A 369 -17.34 -9.47 -2.01
C GLY A 369 -18.26 -9.54 -0.78
N HIS A 370 -17.73 -9.26 0.41
CA HIS A 370 -18.56 -9.15 1.60
C HIS A 370 -19.55 -7.99 1.43
N THR A 371 -20.83 -8.29 1.70
CA THR A 371 -21.92 -7.31 1.74
C THR A 371 -22.42 -7.22 3.17
N GLU A 372 -22.26 -6.05 3.79
CA GLU A 372 -22.79 -5.76 5.11
C GLU A 372 -24.15 -5.06 4.95
N VAL A 373 -25.15 -5.55 5.67
CA VAL A 373 -26.51 -4.99 5.64
C VAL A 373 -26.87 -4.53 7.05
N PHE A 374 -27.25 -3.27 7.19
CA PHE A 374 -27.66 -2.69 8.47
C PHE A 374 -28.77 -1.68 8.28
N GLU A 375 -29.49 -1.38 9.36
CA GLU A 375 -30.62 -0.47 9.35
C GLU A 375 -30.36 0.68 10.31
N LEU A 376 -30.54 1.92 9.84
CA LEU A 376 -30.46 3.10 10.69
C LEU A 376 -31.81 3.80 10.74
N ALA A 377 -32.22 4.16 11.95
CA ALA A 377 -33.37 5.02 12.17
C ALA A 377 -33.06 6.44 11.70
N ILE A 378 -33.96 7.02 10.91
CA ILE A 378 -33.84 8.40 10.43
C ILE A 378 -34.59 9.30 11.38
N GLU A 379 -34.01 10.46 11.68
CA GLU A 379 -34.71 11.49 12.42
C GLU A 379 -35.88 12.02 11.56
N ALA A 380 -37.10 11.88 12.07
CA ALA A 380 -38.27 12.40 11.39
C ALA A 380 -38.27 13.94 11.43
N LYS A 381 -37.82 14.57 10.33
CA LYS A 381 -37.75 16.04 10.20
C LYS A 381 -39.10 16.73 10.42
N ASN A 382 -40.20 16.04 10.14
CA ASN A 382 -41.58 16.51 10.31
C ASN A 382 -42.17 16.26 11.72
N ARG A 383 -41.35 15.94 12.73
CA ARG A 383 -41.85 15.84 14.11
C ARG A 383 -42.47 17.16 14.56
N THR A 384 -43.66 17.06 15.14
CA THR A 384 -44.30 18.17 15.82
C THR A 384 -43.47 18.61 17.04
N LEU A 385 -43.63 19.86 17.47
CA LEU A 385 -42.89 20.42 18.62
C LEU A 385 -43.02 19.57 19.89
N TRP A 386 -44.17 18.93 20.08
CA TRP A 386 -44.45 18.03 21.20
C TRP A 386 -43.74 16.67 21.08
N GLU A 387 -43.67 16.09 19.88
CA GLU A 387 -42.94 14.84 19.66
C GLU A 387 -41.44 15.02 19.91
N ARG A 388 -40.86 16.17 19.54
CA ARG A 388 -39.46 16.51 19.89
C ARG A 388 -39.26 16.64 21.40
N TYR A 389 -40.15 17.34 22.10
CA TYR A 389 -40.02 17.57 23.55
C TYR A 389 -40.09 16.29 24.40
N PHE A 390 -40.86 15.28 23.99
CA PHE A 390 -41.06 14.04 24.75
C PHE A 390 -40.16 12.87 24.33
N LEU A 391 -39.62 12.86 23.11
CA LEU A 391 -38.79 11.76 22.61
C LEU A 391 -37.28 12.04 22.65
N ASP A 392 -36.88 13.32 22.74
CA ASP A 392 -35.46 13.73 22.78
C ASP A 392 -34.95 14.04 24.22
N ARG A 393 -35.81 13.85 25.25
CA ARG A 393 -35.43 13.76 26.67
C ARG A 393 -35.28 12.31 27.08
#